data_AF-A0A2S8FV50-F1
#
_entry.id   AF-A0A2S8FV50-F1
#
_cell.length_a   1.000
_cell.length_b   1.000
_cell.length_c   1.000
_cell.angle_alpha   90.00
_cell.angle_beta   90.00
_cell.angle_gamma   90.00
#
_symmetry.space_group_name_H-M   'P 1'
#
loop_
_entity.id
_entity.type
_entity.pdbx_description
1 polymer ?
#
loop_
_entity_poly.entity_id
_entity_poly.type
_entity_poly.pdbx_seq_one_letter_code
_entity_poly.pdbx_strand_id
1 'polypeptide(L)'
;MPKRLTVVVSQGQSNNPAKRKLEEDIVAALLFEPGIEVTIVPHLYDLKPDGPGIMGLQAITTDFVVLSWLYERAARWTLDRTSIHGKRGTTLLVHESDEDDDDLLDEPEEESKLRVIDSRSMPNRMIYCIDLRVSNNLQEYVDEVKRIHREVSTSVVELGGLNGNGSAGPTPQQLARVAQPTNDTAIKEGGELEKPIEAIEPFRIEEDAKRRWYPVIDYSRCTNCMECIDFCLFGVYGVDKVETILVEMPDNCRKGCPACSRVCPENAIIFPQHKTPTIAGSDEVAGGGLKIDLSQLFGKPQEDEKSLDAAVRERDEQLLLAGREAVGTAVGVPKRQAEKDSREKDELDDLIDAVDELDI
;
A
#
# COMPACT_ATOMS: atom_id res chain seq x y z
N MET A 1 11.06 -27.98 -6.80
CA MET A 1 9.93 -28.11 -5.85
C MET A 1 8.90 -27.07 -6.26
N PRO A 2 7.59 -27.37 -6.26
CA PRO A 2 6.59 -26.33 -6.48
C PRO A 2 6.80 -25.24 -5.43
N LYS A 3 6.91 -23.98 -5.86
CA LYS A 3 7.04 -22.86 -4.92
C LYS A 3 5.76 -22.78 -4.11
N ARG A 4 5.88 -22.84 -2.79
CA ARG A 4 4.76 -22.62 -1.90
C ARG A 4 4.52 -21.11 -1.79
N LEU A 5 3.25 -20.70 -1.79
CA LEU A 5 2.86 -19.32 -1.55
C LEU A 5 2.25 -19.22 -0.15
N THR A 6 2.84 -18.39 0.69
CA THR A 6 2.22 -18.04 1.97
C THR A 6 1.13 -17.01 1.74
N VAL A 7 -0.06 -17.26 2.29
CA VAL A 7 -1.19 -16.35 2.25
C VAL A 7 -1.54 -15.99 3.68
N VAL A 8 -1.39 -14.71 4.01
CA VAL A 8 -1.71 -14.16 5.32
C VAL A 8 -3.10 -13.56 5.28
N VAL A 9 -3.98 -14.00 6.18
CA VAL A 9 -5.28 -13.39 6.40
C VAL A 9 -5.23 -12.57 7.70
N SER A 10 -5.25 -11.25 7.55
CA SER A 10 -5.31 -10.29 8.67
C SER A 10 -6.76 -10.05 9.07
N GLN A 11 -7.15 -10.57 10.22
CA GLN A 11 -8.54 -10.50 10.68
C GLN A 11 -8.99 -9.08 11.05
N GLY A 12 -10.22 -8.75 10.71
CA GLY A 12 -10.84 -7.46 11.02
C GLY A 12 -11.06 -7.25 12.52
N GLN A 13 -11.05 -6.00 12.97
CA GLN A 13 -11.43 -5.63 14.35
C GLN A 13 -12.95 -5.63 14.59
N SER A 14 -13.74 -5.87 13.54
CA SER A 14 -15.19 -5.76 13.58
C SER A 14 -15.82 -7.06 14.06
N ASN A 15 -16.88 -6.96 14.86
CA ASN A 15 -17.74 -8.09 15.23
C ASN A 15 -18.80 -8.38 14.15
N ASN A 16 -18.73 -7.75 12.97
CA ASN A 16 -19.69 -7.97 11.90
C ASN A 16 -19.65 -9.44 11.42
N PRO A 17 -20.74 -10.22 11.54
CA PRO A 17 -20.76 -11.63 11.17
C PRO A 17 -20.45 -11.87 9.68
N ALA A 18 -20.88 -10.98 8.78
CA ALA A 18 -20.63 -11.15 7.35
C ALA A 18 -19.13 -11.04 7.01
N LYS A 19 -18.42 -10.10 7.66
CA LYS A 19 -16.97 -9.91 7.49
C LYS A 19 -16.19 -11.12 8.02
N ARG A 20 -16.55 -11.60 9.21
CA ARG A 20 -15.93 -12.80 9.79
C ARG A 20 -16.16 -14.03 8.95
N LYS A 21 -17.39 -14.20 8.47
CA LYS A 21 -17.73 -15.30 7.58
C LYS A 21 -16.90 -15.25 6.29
N LEU A 22 -16.74 -14.07 5.68
CA LEU A 22 -15.88 -13.93 4.50
C LEU A 22 -14.42 -14.34 4.80
N GLU A 23 -13.84 -13.90 5.92
CA GLU A 23 -12.49 -14.32 6.33
C GLU A 23 -12.40 -15.85 6.53
N GLU A 24 -13.36 -16.44 7.23
CA GLU A 24 -13.43 -17.89 7.49
C GLU A 24 -13.60 -18.69 6.20
N ASP A 25 -14.47 -18.24 5.30
CA ASP A 25 -14.74 -18.88 4.01
C ASP A 25 -13.51 -18.79 3.08
N ILE A 26 -12.78 -17.66 3.08
CA ILE A 26 -11.50 -17.52 2.35
C ILE A 26 -10.46 -18.49 2.88
N VAL A 27 -10.28 -18.54 4.20
CA VAL A 27 -9.34 -19.47 4.84
C VAL A 27 -9.72 -20.91 4.46
N ALA A 28 -10.98 -21.29 4.64
CA ALA A 28 -11.45 -22.65 4.34
C ALA A 28 -11.23 -23.01 2.88
N ALA A 29 -11.50 -22.11 1.93
CA ALA A 29 -11.28 -22.35 0.51
C ALA A 29 -9.79 -22.54 0.17
N LEU A 30 -8.90 -21.74 0.76
CA LEU A 30 -7.46 -21.77 0.45
C LEU A 30 -6.71 -22.93 1.10
N LEU A 31 -7.22 -23.52 2.19
CA LEU A 31 -6.57 -24.66 2.86
C LEU A 31 -6.54 -25.93 2.01
N PHE A 32 -7.45 -26.08 1.05
CA PHE A 32 -7.49 -27.22 0.14
C PHE A 32 -6.67 -27.00 -1.13
N GLU A 33 -6.06 -25.82 -1.31
CA GLU A 33 -5.31 -25.49 -2.52
C GLU A 33 -3.85 -25.97 -2.42
N PRO A 34 -3.40 -26.84 -3.35
CA PRO A 34 -2.07 -27.42 -3.26
C PRO A 34 -0.99 -26.37 -3.48
N GLY A 35 -0.06 -26.25 -2.52
CA GLY A 35 1.04 -25.29 -2.58
C GLY A 35 0.71 -23.91 -2.01
N ILE A 36 -0.46 -23.74 -1.40
CA ILE A 36 -0.81 -22.55 -0.61
C ILE A 36 -0.72 -22.89 0.87
N GLU A 37 -0.07 -22.02 1.64
CA GLU A 37 -0.01 -22.10 3.10
C GLU A 37 -0.72 -20.91 3.72
N VAL A 38 -1.78 -21.16 4.47
CA VAL A 38 -2.59 -20.09 5.08
C VAL A 38 -2.11 -19.79 6.49
N THR A 39 -1.76 -18.53 6.74
CA THR A 39 -1.43 -17.99 8.06
C THR A 39 -2.47 -16.97 8.48
N ILE A 40 -3.01 -17.08 9.69
CA ILE A 40 -3.99 -16.14 10.24
C ILE A 40 -3.32 -15.30 11.31
N VAL A 41 -3.44 -13.98 11.19
CA VAL A 41 -2.93 -13.01 12.16
C VAL A 41 -4.06 -12.11 12.65
N PRO A 42 -3.93 -11.51 13.86
CA PRO A 42 -4.77 -10.40 14.27
C PRO A 42 -4.63 -9.22 13.30
N HIS A 43 -5.45 -8.19 13.49
CA HIS A 43 -5.46 -7.04 12.61
C HIS A 43 -4.06 -6.46 12.39
N LEU A 44 -3.60 -6.44 11.13
CA LEU A 44 -2.22 -6.13 10.73
C LEU A 44 -1.67 -4.84 11.37
N TYR A 45 -2.49 -3.80 11.41
CA TYR A 45 -2.09 -2.50 11.95
C TYR A 45 -2.02 -2.43 13.49
N ASP A 46 -2.64 -3.38 14.19
CA ASP A 46 -2.64 -3.43 15.65
C ASP A 46 -1.54 -4.33 16.24
N LEU A 47 -0.82 -5.08 15.40
CA LEU A 47 0.26 -5.95 15.83
C LEU A 47 1.33 -5.16 16.60
N LYS A 48 1.86 -5.77 17.67
CA LYS A 48 2.94 -5.16 18.44
C LYS A 48 4.27 -5.31 17.68
N PRO A 49 5.15 -4.29 17.68
CA PRO A 49 6.41 -4.35 16.95
C PRO A 49 7.31 -5.53 17.34
N ASP A 50 7.22 -5.97 18.59
CA ASP A 50 7.94 -7.10 19.20
C ASP A 50 7.04 -8.32 19.44
N GLY A 51 5.82 -8.31 18.90
CA GLY A 51 4.82 -9.36 19.07
C GLY A 51 5.03 -10.57 18.14
N PRO A 52 4.45 -11.73 18.49
CA PRO A 52 4.54 -12.94 17.67
C PRO A 52 3.96 -12.75 16.27
N GLY A 53 2.96 -11.87 16.07
CA GLY A 53 2.42 -11.57 14.74
C GLY A 53 3.48 -10.98 13.80
N ILE A 54 4.22 -9.96 14.26
CA ILE A 54 5.30 -9.36 13.47
C ILE A 54 6.45 -10.34 13.26
N MET A 55 6.85 -11.09 14.30
CA MET A 55 7.91 -12.08 14.17
C MET A 55 7.57 -13.18 13.15
N GLY A 56 6.33 -13.67 13.15
CA GLY A 56 5.85 -14.65 12.17
C GLY A 56 5.86 -14.11 10.75
N LEU A 57 5.42 -12.88 10.55
CA LEU A 57 5.46 -12.23 9.24
C LEU A 57 6.89 -11.94 8.75
N GLN A 58 7.79 -11.55 9.64
CA GLN A 58 9.21 -11.34 9.33
C GLN A 58 9.92 -12.64 8.91
N ALA A 59 9.46 -13.80 9.41
CA ALA A 59 10.01 -15.10 9.05
C ALA A 59 9.69 -15.52 7.60
N ILE A 60 8.64 -14.96 7.00
CA ILE A 60 8.31 -15.19 5.59
C ILE A 60 9.35 -14.46 4.76
N THR A 61 10.20 -15.18 4.00
CA THR A 61 11.28 -14.58 3.19
C THR A 61 11.00 -14.60 1.69
N THR A 62 10.00 -15.36 1.26
CA THR A 62 9.55 -15.48 -0.13
C THR A 62 8.46 -14.47 -0.48
N ASP A 63 7.98 -14.52 -1.72
CA ASP A 63 6.76 -13.83 -2.12
C ASP A 63 5.58 -14.31 -1.28
N PHE A 64 4.68 -13.41 -0.92
CA PHE A 64 3.49 -13.74 -0.14
C PHE A 64 2.34 -12.77 -0.38
N VAL A 65 1.13 -13.23 -0.08
CA VAL A 65 -0.10 -12.44 -0.17
C VAL A 65 -0.54 -12.05 1.23
N VAL A 66 -1.07 -10.84 1.39
CA VAL A 66 -1.76 -10.38 2.60
C VAL A 66 -3.15 -9.90 2.24
N LEU A 67 -4.16 -10.59 2.74
CA LEU A 67 -5.55 -10.14 2.70
C LEU A 67 -5.86 -9.38 3.99
N SER A 68 -6.34 -8.14 3.87
CA SER A 68 -6.64 -7.30 5.04
C SER A 68 -7.80 -6.34 4.79
N TRP A 69 -8.38 -5.81 5.84
CA TRP A 69 -9.40 -4.75 5.77
C TRP A 69 -8.81 -3.33 5.66
N LEU A 70 -7.59 -3.22 5.14
CA LEU A 70 -6.89 -1.97 4.88
C LEU A 70 -6.80 -1.77 3.37
N TYR A 71 -6.80 -0.50 2.93
CA TYR A 71 -6.38 -0.18 1.57
C TYR A 71 -4.98 -0.75 1.30
N GLU A 72 -4.69 -1.12 0.05
CA GLU A 72 -3.43 -1.75 -0.33
C GLU A 72 -2.20 -0.95 0.12
N ARG A 73 -2.24 0.37 -0.11
CA ARG A 73 -1.18 1.31 0.27
C ARG A 73 -0.95 1.30 1.77
N ALA A 74 -2.02 1.31 2.56
CA ALA A 74 -1.96 1.26 4.01
C ALA A 74 -1.39 -0.08 4.51
N ALA A 75 -1.82 -1.21 3.95
CA ALA A 75 -1.31 -2.53 4.30
C ALA A 75 0.20 -2.64 4.01
N ARG A 76 0.61 -2.24 2.80
CA ARG A 76 2.01 -2.24 2.35
C ARG A 76 2.91 -1.46 3.31
N TRP A 77 2.57 -0.22 3.61
CA TRP A 77 3.44 0.64 4.41
C TRP A 77 3.37 0.30 5.91
N THR A 78 2.30 -0.34 6.37
CA THR A 78 2.24 -0.93 7.71
C THR A 78 3.25 -2.09 7.86
N LEU A 79 3.36 -2.94 6.83
CA LEU A 79 4.39 -3.99 6.76
C LEU A 79 5.80 -3.39 6.69
N ASP A 80 6.01 -2.40 5.82
CA ASP A 80 7.33 -1.76 5.68
C ASP A 80 7.83 -1.17 7.00
N ARG A 81 6.96 -0.46 7.73
CA ARG A 81 7.27 0.12 9.05
C ARG A 81 7.73 -0.94 10.07
N THR A 82 7.25 -2.17 9.95
CA THR A 82 7.59 -3.28 10.84
C THR A 82 8.73 -4.15 10.30
N SER A 83 9.55 -3.59 9.41
CA SER A 83 10.71 -4.24 8.78
C SER A 83 10.36 -5.42 7.87
N ILE A 84 9.14 -5.47 7.36
CA ILE A 84 8.69 -6.46 6.38
C ILE A 84 8.72 -5.81 5.00
N HIS A 85 9.92 -5.74 4.42
CA HIS A 85 10.17 -5.03 3.16
C HIS A 85 9.94 -5.91 1.94
N GLY A 86 9.42 -5.37 0.84
CA GLY A 86 9.35 -6.07 -0.44
C GLY A 86 8.84 -5.17 -1.58
N LYS A 87 9.02 -5.63 -2.81
CA LYS A 87 8.48 -4.97 -4.00
C LYS A 87 6.96 -5.11 -4.04
N ARG A 88 6.27 -4.17 -4.70
CA ARG A 88 4.81 -4.21 -4.86
C ARG A 88 4.48 -5.35 -5.83
N GLY A 89 3.68 -6.31 -5.36
CA GLY A 89 3.01 -7.27 -6.24
C GLY A 89 1.74 -6.64 -6.81
N THR A 90 1.40 -6.98 -8.05
CA THR A 90 0.21 -6.48 -8.73
C THR A 90 -1.00 -7.36 -8.38
N THR A 91 -2.07 -6.73 -7.92
CA THR A 91 -3.40 -7.34 -7.73
C THR A 91 -4.35 -6.85 -8.81
N LEU A 92 -5.22 -7.74 -9.30
CA LEU A 92 -6.27 -7.40 -10.26
C LEU A 92 -7.61 -7.09 -9.58
N LEU A 93 -7.71 -7.37 -8.27
CA LEU A 93 -8.89 -7.06 -7.48
C LEU A 93 -8.78 -5.62 -6.96
N VAL A 94 -9.32 -4.67 -7.72
CA VAL A 94 -9.31 -3.24 -7.44
C VAL A 94 -10.73 -2.71 -7.25
N HIS A 95 -10.89 -1.59 -6.55
CA HIS A 95 -12.21 -0.92 -6.45
C HIS A 95 -12.66 -0.50 -7.86
N GLU A 96 -13.91 -0.80 -8.21
CA GLU A 96 -14.52 -0.29 -9.45
C GLU A 96 -14.52 1.24 -9.39
N SER A 97 -13.81 1.89 -10.31
CA SER A 97 -13.91 3.33 -10.49
C SER A 97 -15.23 3.65 -11.21
N ASP A 98 -16.02 4.58 -10.68
CA ASP A 98 -17.28 5.06 -11.28
C ASP A 98 -17.10 5.84 -12.60
N GLU A 99 -15.97 5.70 -13.30
CA GLU A 99 -15.63 6.50 -14.47
C GLU A 99 -15.52 5.61 -15.71
N ASP A 100 -16.46 5.84 -16.63
CA ASP A 100 -16.32 5.50 -18.04
C ASP A 100 -14.98 6.06 -18.55
N ASP A 101 -14.04 5.16 -18.87
CA ASP A 101 -12.80 5.44 -19.59
C ASP A 101 -13.13 6.18 -20.91
N ASP A 102 -13.01 7.52 -20.94
CA ASP A 102 -12.71 8.23 -22.20
C ASP A 102 -12.13 9.65 -22.06
N ASP A 103 -11.57 10.01 -20.90
CA ASP A 103 -10.74 11.22 -20.78
C ASP A 103 -9.30 10.81 -20.44
N LEU A 104 -8.58 10.30 -21.45
CA LEU A 104 -7.12 10.38 -21.52
C LEU A 104 -6.72 11.86 -21.56
N LEU A 105 -6.83 12.54 -20.43
CA LEU A 105 -6.15 13.80 -20.20
C LEU A 105 -4.67 13.47 -20.08
N ASP A 106 -3.87 14.00 -21.00
CA ASP A 106 -2.41 13.94 -20.93
C ASP A 106 -1.97 14.30 -19.50
N GLU A 107 -1.48 13.30 -18.76
CA GLU A 107 -0.89 13.53 -17.45
C GLU A 107 0.23 14.57 -17.65
N PRO A 108 0.21 15.69 -16.91
CA PRO A 108 1.31 16.64 -16.99
C PRO A 108 2.59 15.88 -16.66
N GLU A 109 3.64 16.06 -17.47
CA GLU A 109 4.96 15.46 -17.22
C GLU A 109 5.34 15.71 -15.76
N GLU A 110 5.18 14.70 -14.89
CA GLU A 110 5.68 14.79 -13.52
C GLU A 110 7.19 14.98 -13.66
N GLU A 111 7.69 16.20 -13.40
CA GLU A 111 9.10 16.39 -13.07
C GLU A 111 9.47 15.27 -12.10
N SER A 112 10.49 14.47 -12.44
CA SER A 112 10.83 13.25 -11.72
C SER A 112 11.30 13.59 -10.30
N LYS A 113 10.35 13.82 -9.39
CA LYS A 113 10.63 14.10 -7.98
C LYS A 113 11.30 12.87 -7.39
N LEU A 114 12.47 13.05 -6.80
CA LEU A 114 13.16 11.98 -6.08
C LEU A 114 12.30 11.55 -4.89
N ARG A 115 11.96 10.26 -4.83
CA ARG A 115 11.16 9.68 -3.75
C ARG A 115 12.08 8.95 -2.78
N VAL A 116 11.68 8.87 -1.51
CA VAL A 116 12.46 8.16 -0.49
C VAL A 116 12.63 6.68 -0.84
N ILE A 117 11.66 6.07 -1.53
CA ILE A 117 11.78 4.67 -1.96
C ILE A 117 12.97 4.44 -2.91
N ASP A 118 13.37 5.45 -3.70
CA ASP A 118 14.39 5.31 -4.74
C ASP A 118 15.79 5.10 -4.16
N SER A 119 16.03 5.57 -2.93
CA SER A 119 17.31 5.41 -2.23
C SER A 119 17.38 4.14 -1.36
N ARG A 120 16.27 3.38 -1.24
CA ARG A 120 16.17 2.23 -0.34
C ARG A 120 16.48 0.90 -1.02
N SER A 121 17.29 0.05 -0.39
CA SER A 121 17.49 -1.33 -0.84
C SER A 121 16.31 -2.21 -0.46
N MET A 122 15.61 -2.77 -1.46
CA MET A 122 14.48 -3.67 -1.22
C MET A 122 14.86 -5.12 -1.51
N PRO A 123 14.47 -6.08 -0.64
CA PRO A 123 14.62 -7.50 -0.92
C PRO A 123 13.93 -7.87 -2.24
N ASN A 124 14.51 -8.84 -2.97
CA ASN A 124 13.91 -9.33 -4.21
C ASN A 124 12.79 -10.35 -3.92
N ARG A 125 11.72 -9.85 -3.31
CA ARG A 125 10.45 -10.56 -3.08
C ARG A 125 9.28 -9.62 -3.34
N MET A 126 8.17 -10.18 -3.78
CA MET A 126 6.91 -9.47 -4.02
C MET A 126 5.97 -9.64 -2.83
N ILE A 127 5.35 -8.54 -2.41
CA ILE A 127 4.29 -8.54 -1.40
C ILE A 127 3.02 -8.07 -2.10
N TYR A 128 2.03 -8.96 -2.16
CA TYR A 128 0.73 -8.68 -2.76
C TYR A 128 -0.24 -8.32 -1.63
N CYS A 129 -0.73 -7.09 -1.61
CA CYS A 129 -1.75 -6.67 -0.64
C CYS A 129 -3.11 -6.69 -1.33
N ILE A 130 -4.07 -7.43 -0.77
CA ILE A 130 -5.44 -7.50 -1.27
C ILE A 130 -6.37 -6.88 -0.23
N ASP A 131 -7.15 -5.89 -0.66
CA ASP A 131 -8.12 -5.19 0.18
C ASP A 131 -9.45 -5.96 0.22
N LEU A 132 -9.81 -6.50 1.39
CA LEU A 132 -11.06 -7.24 1.63
C LEU A 132 -12.33 -6.39 1.54
N ARG A 133 -12.20 -5.09 1.26
CA ARG A 133 -13.32 -4.16 1.08
C ARG A 133 -13.77 -4.06 -0.37
N VAL A 134 -12.96 -4.52 -1.32
CA VAL A 134 -13.23 -4.39 -2.76
C VAL A 134 -14.49 -5.14 -3.16
N SER A 135 -14.66 -6.35 -2.65
CA SER A 135 -15.78 -7.22 -3.02
C SER A 135 -16.36 -7.97 -1.83
N ASN A 136 -17.63 -8.35 -1.93
CA ASN A 136 -18.27 -9.28 -1.00
C ASN A 136 -18.30 -10.72 -1.52
N ASN A 137 -17.71 -10.97 -2.70
CA ASN A 137 -17.68 -12.26 -3.35
C ASN A 137 -16.41 -13.03 -2.97
N LEU A 138 -16.59 -14.16 -2.27
CA LEU A 138 -15.52 -15.08 -1.90
C LEU A 138 -14.66 -15.50 -3.09
N GLN A 139 -15.29 -15.81 -4.23
CA GLN A 139 -14.61 -16.45 -5.35
C GLN A 139 -13.57 -15.52 -6.00
N GLU A 140 -13.81 -14.21 -6.01
CA GLU A 140 -12.88 -13.22 -6.55
C GLU A 140 -11.55 -13.20 -5.77
N TYR A 141 -11.60 -13.28 -4.44
CA TYR A 141 -10.40 -13.37 -3.61
C TYR A 141 -9.64 -14.68 -3.83
N VAL A 142 -10.37 -15.80 -3.89
CA VAL A 142 -9.78 -17.13 -4.09
C VAL A 142 -9.13 -17.23 -5.47
N ASP A 143 -9.80 -16.76 -6.52
CA ASP A 143 -9.29 -16.77 -7.88
C ASP A 143 -8.07 -15.87 -8.03
N GLU A 144 -8.06 -14.71 -7.37
CA GLU A 144 -6.93 -13.79 -7.40
C GLU A 144 -5.71 -14.39 -6.69
N VAL A 145 -5.88 -15.01 -5.53
CA VAL A 145 -4.79 -15.72 -4.83
C VAL A 145 -4.25 -16.87 -5.69
N LYS A 146 -5.12 -17.63 -6.37
CA LYS A 146 -4.71 -18.69 -7.31
C LYS A 146 -3.98 -18.15 -8.52
N ARG A 147 -4.39 -17.00 -9.04
CA ARG A 147 -3.69 -16.30 -10.13
C ARG A 147 -2.27 -15.92 -9.70
N ILE A 148 -2.13 -15.28 -8.54
CA ILE A 148 -0.82 -14.90 -7.97
C ILE A 148 0.03 -16.14 -7.71
N HIS A 149 -0.54 -17.22 -7.18
CA HIS A 149 0.19 -18.48 -6.96
C HIS A 149 0.74 -19.07 -8.25
N ARG A 150 -0.04 -19.05 -9.34
CA ARG A 150 0.43 -19.47 -10.68
C ARG A 150 1.53 -18.55 -11.21
N GLU A 151 1.38 -17.24 -11.05
CA GLU A 151 2.37 -16.24 -11.48
C GLU A 151 3.72 -16.47 -10.77
N VAL A 152 3.71 -16.56 -9.44
CA VAL A 152 4.92 -16.77 -8.61
C VAL A 152 5.56 -18.14 -8.85
N SER A 153 4.73 -19.17 -9.09
CA SER A 153 5.18 -20.55 -9.32
C SER A 153 5.74 -20.77 -10.72
N THR A 154 5.37 -19.94 -11.69
CA THR A 154 5.87 -20.05 -13.05
C THR A 154 7.32 -19.59 -13.07
N SER A 155 8.25 -20.54 -13.21
CA SER A 155 9.65 -20.21 -13.49
C SER A 155 9.71 -19.54 -14.85
N VAL A 156 10.13 -18.28 -14.90
CA VAL A 156 10.59 -17.67 -16.15
C VAL A 156 11.81 -18.47 -16.57
N VAL A 157 11.61 -19.43 -17.47
CA VAL A 157 12.73 -20.04 -18.20
C VAL A 157 13.21 -18.92 -19.10
N GLU A 158 14.39 -18.39 -18.77
CA GLU A 158 15.08 -17.43 -19.61
C GLU A 158 15.10 -18.01 -21.03
N LEU A 159 14.44 -17.36 -21.97
CA LEU A 159 14.40 -17.75 -23.38
C LEU A 159 15.78 -17.50 -24.05
N GLY A 160 16.87 -17.63 -23.30
CA GLY A 160 18.26 -17.42 -23.70
C GLY A 160 18.84 -18.51 -24.61
N GLY A 161 17.98 -19.30 -25.26
CA GLY A 161 18.36 -20.33 -26.23
C GLY A 161 18.04 -19.99 -27.68
N LEU A 162 17.44 -18.83 -27.98
CA LEU A 162 17.04 -18.47 -29.35
C LEU A 162 17.95 -17.43 -30.03
N ASN A 163 19.04 -17.01 -29.38
CA ASN A 163 20.05 -16.19 -30.03
C ASN A 163 21.16 -17.07 -30.64
N GLY A 164 20.94 -17.43 -31.90
CA GLY A 164 21.93 -17.52 -32.97
C GLY A 164 23.35 -17.97 -32.63
N ASN A 165 23.56 -19.28 -32.38
CA ASN A 165 24.58 -20.11 -33.05
C ASN A 165 24.65 -21.49 -32.39
N GLY A 166 24.23 -22.52 -33.13
CA GLY A 166 24.45 -23.92 -32.75
C GLY A 166 23.21 -24.63 -32.25
N SER A 167 22.36 -25.06 -33.18
CA SER A 167 21.30 -26.05 -32.93
C SER A 167 21.90 -27.34 -32.37
N ALA A 168 21.81 -27.56 -31.06
CA ALA A 168 21.90 -28.91 -30.51
C ALA A 168 20.62 -29.64 -30.93
N GLY A 169 20.76 -30.62 -31.82
CA GLY A 169 19.65 -31.45 -32.29
C GLY A 169 18.93 -32.14 -31.12
N PRO A 170 17.73 -32.68 -31.36
CA PRO A 170 16.95 -33.35 -30.33
C PRO A 170 17.79 -34.42 -29.66
N THR A 171 17.82 -34.41 -28.33
CA THR A 171 18.55 -35.39 -27.54
C THR A 171 18.11 -36.81 -27.93
N PRO A 172 18.98 -37.83 -27.79
CA PRO A 172 18.62 -39.22 -28.09
C PRO A 172 17.35 -39.69 -27.36
N GLN A 173 17.07 -39.13 -26.18
CA GLN A 173 15.86 -39.39 -25.39
C GLN A 173 14.61 -38.74 -25.99
N GLN A 174 14.71 -37.57 -26.62
CA GLN A 174 13.60 -36.94 -27.35
C GLN A 174 13.29 -37.69 -28.64
N LEU A 175 14.31 -38.16 -29.36
CA LEU A 175 14.14 -39.00 -30.55
C LEU A 175 13.49 -40.35 -30.23
N ALA A 176 13.83 -40.96 -29.10
CA ALA A 176 13.23 -42.22 -28.65
C ALA A 176 11.72 -42.08 -28.34
N ARG A 177 11.29 -40.95 -27.77
CA ARG A 177 9.86 -40.68 -27.48
C ARG A 177 9.03 -40.43 -28.74
N VAL A 178 9.64 -39.89 -29.80
CA VAL A 178 8.97 -39.72 -31.10
C VAL A 178 8.88 -41.06 -31.84
N ALA A 179 9.92 -41.90 -31.73
CA ALA A 179 9.94 -43.22 -32.36
C ALA A 179 8.97 -44.23 -31.71
N GLN A 180 8.70 -44.09 -30.42
CA GLN A 180 7.77 -44.92 -29.66
C GLN A 180 6.89 -44.03 -28.78
N PRO A 181 5.80 -43.47 -29.33
CA PRO A 181 4.84 -42.72 -28.53
C PRO A 181 4.11 -43.70 -27.62
N THR A 182 4.46 -43.69 -26.35
CA THR A 182 3.74 -44.45 -25.32
C THR A 182 2.84 -43.50 -24.53
N ASN A 183 1.62 -43.93 -24.20
CA ASN A 183 0.60 -43.10 -23.54
C ASN A 183 0.67 -43.27 -22.01
N ASP A 184 1.89 -43.27 -21.47
CA ASP A 184 2.19 -43.81 -20.13
C ASP A 184 2.25 -42.70 -19.08
N THR A 185 2.07 -41.43 -19.48
CA THR A 185 2.11 -40.29 -18.57
C THR A 185 0.83 -40.08 -17.78
N ALA A 186 -0.23 -40.85 -18.03
CA ALA A 186 -1.53 -40.64 -17.40
C ALA A 186 -1.94 -41.71 -16.37
N ILE A 187 -1.33 -42.90 -16.35
CA ILE A 187 -1.78 -43.98 -15.45
C ILE A 187 -0.58 -44.80 -14.95
N LYS A 188 -0.20 -44.61 -13.69
CA LYS A 188 0.55 -45.64 -12.98
C LYS A 188 -0.39 -46.82 -12.77
N GLU A 189 -0.08 -47.96 -13.38
CA GLU A 189 -0.75 -49.22 -13.06
C GLU A 189 -0.50 -49.54 -11.57
N GLY A 190 -1.59 -49.70 -10.82
CA GLY A 190 -1.58 -49.85 -9.36
C GLY A 190 -2.08 -48.62 -8.60
N GLY A 191 -3.06 -47.90 -9.14
CA GLY A 191 -3.66 -46.69 -8.55
C GLY A 191 -4.12 -46.88 -7.11
N GLU A 192 -3.22 -46.65 -6.16
CA GLU A 192 -3.58 -46.10 -4.87
C GLU A 192 -4.21 -44.73 -5.17
N LEU A 193 -5.50 -44.60 -4.86
CA LEU A 193 -6.14 -43.30 -4.72
C LEU A 193 -5.18 -42.41 -3.93
N GLU A 194 -4.78 -41.28 -4.52
CA GLU A 194 -4.01 -40.27 -3.82
C GLU A 194 -4.67 -40.08 -2.45
N LYS A 195 -3.89 -40.30 -1.39
CA LYS A 195 -4.40 -40.22 -0.03
C LYS A 195 -5.19 -38.91 0.10
N PRO A 196 -6.37 -38.92 0.75
CA PRO A 196 -7.11 -37.68 1.01
C PRO A 196 -6.11 -36.67 1.57
N ILE A 197 -6.04 -35.48 0.96
CA ILE A 197 -5.24 -34.39 1.47
C ILE A 197 -5.66 -34.22 2.93
N GLU A 198 -4.80 -34.63 3.86
CA GLU A 198 -5.06 -34.48 5.29
C GLU A 198 -5.38 -33.00 5.52
N ALA A 199 -6.47 -32.70 6.23
CA ALA A 199 -6.89 -31.34 6.48
C ALA A 199 -5.75 -30.61 7.20
N ILE A 200 -5.03 -29.76 6.46
CA ILE A 200 -3.98 -28.91 7.01
C ILE A 200 -4.72 -27.84 7.81
N GLU A 201 -4.50 -27.77 9.12
CA GLU A 201 -5.03 -26.68 9.91
C GLU A 201 -4.28 -25.38 9.55
N PRO A 202 -4.98 -24.23 9.45
CA PRO A 202 -4.34 -22.96 9.19
C PRO A 202 -3.39 -22.61 10.34
N PHE A 203 -2.21 -22.07 10.03
CA PHE A 203 -1.30 -21.61 11.07
C PHE A 203 -1.84 -20.32 11.67
N ARG A 204 -2.32 -20.36 12.92
CA ARG A 204 -2.91 -19.20 13.60
C ARG A 204 -1.93 -18.62 14.61
N ILE A 205 -1.61 -17.34 14.46
CA ILE A 205 -0.81 -16.61 15.43
C ILE A 205 -1.75 -15.90 16.40
N GLU A 206 -1.70 -16.27 17.67
CA GLU A 206 -2.49 -15.62 18.72
C GLU A 206 -1.69 -14.47 19.36
N GLU A 207 -2.29 -13.29 19.40
CA GLU A 207 -1.73 -12.11 20.08
C GLU A 207 -2.87 -11.22 20.59
N ASP A 208 -2.77 -10.74 21.84
CA ASP A 208 -3.66 -9.70 22.37
C ASP A 208 -3.23 -8.32 21.80
N ALA A 209 -3.65 -8.06 20.57
CA ALA A 209 -3.44 -6.82 19.84
C ALA A 209 -4.55 -5.81 20.17
N LYS A 210 -4.18 -4.71 20.82
CA LYS A 210 -5.11 -3.60 21.13
C LYS A 210 -5.16 -2.62 19.96
N ARG A 211 -6.32 -1.99 19.73
CA ARG A 211 -6.45 -0.95 18.69
C ARG A 211 -5.43 0.16 18.87
N ARG A 212 -4.67 0.44 17.82
CA ARG A 212 -3.63 1.46 17.81
C ARG A 212 -4.02 2.67 16.97
N TRP A 213 -3.29 3.77 17.17
CA TRP A 213 -3.41 4.98 16.35
C TRP A 213 -2.03 5.59 16.15
N TYR A 214 -1.53 5.57 14.92
CA TYR A 214 -0.23 6.10 14.52
C TYR A 214 -0.15 6.35 13.00
N PRO A 215 0.63 7.33 12.54
CA PRO A 215 0.85 7.54 11.12
C PRO A 215 1.74 6.45 10.53
N VAL A 216 1.54 6.17 9.26
CA VAL A 216 2.36 5.30 8.42
C VAL A 216 2.83 6.12 7.22
N ILE A 217 4.11 6.03 6.84
CA ILE A 217 4.67 6.83 5.75
C ILE A 217 4.72 5.98 4.48
N ASP A 218 4.14 6.50 3.41
CA ASP A 218 4.30 6.03 2.06
C ASP A 218 5.60 6.57 1.46
N TYR A 219 6.66 5.77 1.49
CA TYR A 219 7.95 6.20 0.95
C TYR A 219 7.99 6.23 -0.58
N SER A 220 7.02 5.65 -1.28
CA SER A 220 6.90 5.81 -2.74
C SER A 220 6.36 7.19 -3.13
N ARG A 221 5.67 7.88 -2.22
CA ARG A 221 5.21 9.26 -2.42
C ARG A 221 6.07 10.28 -1.66
N CYS A 222 6.67 9.89 -0.55
CA CYS A 222 7.44 10.82 0.27
C CYS A 222 8.67 11.36 -0.49
N THR A 223 8.81 12.69 -0.53
CA THR A 223 9.96 13.42 -1.10
C THR A 223 10.99 13.82 -0.04
N ASN A 224 10.85 13.32 1.19
CA ASN A 224 11.69 13.68 2.33
C ASN A 224 11.66 15.19 2.70
N CYS A 225 10.55 15.89 2.45
CA CYS A 225 10.40 17.34 2.66
C CYS A 225 10.35 17.82 4.13
N MET A 226 10.31 16.91 5.11
CA MET A 226 10.27 17.19 6.56
C MET A 226 9.07 18.00 7.10
N GLU A 227 8.09 18.36 6.29
CA GLU A 227 6.91 19.13 6.75
C GLU A 227 6.15 18.43 7.90
N CYS A 228 6.08 17.10 7.87
CA CYS A 228 5.35 16.33 8.88
C CYS A 228 6.02 16.33 10.27
N ILE A 229 7.36 16.36 10.33
CA ILE A 229 8.10 16.42 11.61
C ILE A 229 8.02 17.83 12.20
N ASP A 230 8.18 18.86 11.38
CA ASP A 230 8.08 20.26 11.83
C ASP A 230 6.68 20.61 12.32
N PHE A 231 5.66 20.05 11.68
CA PHE A 231 4.26 20.28 12.05
C PHE A 231 3.84 19.53 13.32
N CYS A 232 4.39 18.34 13.59
CA CYS A 232 3.94 17.48 14.68
C CYS A 232 4.62 17.80 16.02
N LEU A 233 3.94 18.57 16.87
CA LEU A 233 4.43 18.97 18.19
C LEU A 233 4.31 17.89 19.29
N PHE A 234 3.99 16.65 18.92
CA PHE A 234 3.86 15.52 19.83
C PHE A 234 5.08 14.57 19.79
N GLY A 235 6.09 14.87 18.97
CA GLY A 235 7.31 14.05 18.88
C GLY A 235 7.03 12.65 18.36
N VAL A 236 6.21 12.55 17.30
CA VAL A 236 5.87 11.28 16.64
C VAL A 236 6.91 10.87 15.62
N TYR A 237 7.45 11.87 14.91
CA TYR A 237 8.42 11.69 13.84
C TYR A 237 9.84 11.95 14.32
N GLY A 238 10.79 11.32 13.65
CA GLY A 238 12.23 11.53 13.80
C GLY A 238 12.92 11.35 12.44
N VAL A 239 14.25 11.41 12.43
CA VAL A 239 15.06 11.14 11.24
C VAL A 239 16.05 10.02 11.53
N ASP A 240 16.36 9.20 10.54
CA ASP A 240 17.33 8.13 10.68
C ASP A 240 18.77 8.64 10.50
N LYS A 241 19.73 7.71 10.44
CA LYS A 241 21.17 8.03 10.30
C LYS A 241 21.54 8.66 8.96
N VAL A 242 20.67 8.59 7.96
CA VAL A 242 20.86 9.16 6.63
C VAL A 242 19.85 10.28 6.37
N GLU A 243 19.34 10.90 7.44
CA GLU A 243 18.42 12.04 7.40
C GLU A 243 17.11 11.74 6.64
N THR A 244 16.66 10.48 6.67
CA THR A 244 15.36 10.08 6.12
C THR A 244 14.30 10.12 7.22
N ILE A 245 13.17 10.76 6.92
CA ILE A 245 12.02 10.85 7.81
C ILE A 245 11.50 9.47 8.22
N LEU A 246 11.17 9.27 9.50
CA LEU A 246 10.53 8.04 10.00
C LEU A 246 9.55 8.32 11.16
N VAL A 247 8.69 7.35 11.44
CA VAL A 247 7.77 7.37 12.61
C VAL A 247 8.48 6.76 13.81
N GLU A 248 9.18 7.60 14.58
CA GLU A 248 10.05 7.20 15.69
C GLU A 248 9.25 6.77 16.93
N MET A 249 8.31 7.61 17.38
CA MET A 249 7.48 7.34 18.56
C MET A 249 5.99 7.26 18.16
N PRO A 250 5.53 6.13 17.60
CA PRO A 250 4.16 5.99 17.09
C PRO A 250 3.10 6.24 18.16
N ASP A 251 3.34 5.79 19.39
CA ASP A 251 2.35 5.84 20.48
C ASP A 251 2.24 7.25 21.10
N ASN A 252 3.12 8.20 20.72
CA ASN A 252 2.94 9.62 21.04
C ASN A 252 1.86 10.28 20.19
N CYS A 253 1.41 9.63 19.11
CA CYS A 253 0.38 10.19 18.24
C CYS A 253 -0.94 10.33 19.00
N ARG A 254 -1.52 11.53 18.94
CA ARG A 254 -2.80 11.81 19.61
C ARG A 254 -3.91 11.06 18.89
N LYS A 255 -4.65 10.24 19.64
CA LYS A 255 -5.72 9.39 19.12
C LYS A 255 -6.71 10.22 18.30
N GLY A 256 -6.91 9.82 17.05
CA GLY A 256 -7.85 10.45 16.13
C GLY A 256 -7.35 11.72 15.45
N CYS A 257 -6.09 12.13 15.64
CA CYS A 257 -5.51 13.29 14.96
C CYS A 257 -4.87 12.92 13.62
N PRO A 258 -5.40 13.37 12.47
CA PRO A 258 -4.82 13.12 11.16
C PRO A 258 -4.05 14.33 10.62
N ALA A 259 -3.88 15.41 11.40
CA ALA A 259 -3.47 16.72 10.90
C ALA A 259 -2.20 16.72 10.03
N CYS A 260 -1.19 15.89 10.39
CA CYS A 260 0.04 15.76 9.61
C CYS A 260 -0.15 15.15 8.21
N SER A 261 -1.24 14.43 7.93
CA SER A 261 -1.55 13.96 6.57
C SER A 261 -2.08 15.07 5.66
N ARG A 262 -2.72 16.09 6.24
CA ARG A 262 -3.26 17.23 5.49
C ARG A 262 -2.18 18.21 5.05
N VAL A 263 -1.10 18.32 5.84
CA VAL A 263 0.07 19.15 5.49
C VAL A 263 1.11 18.39 4.69
N CYS A 264 0.91 17.12 4.32
CA CYS A 264 1.88 16.43 3.47
C CYS A 264 1.63 16.81 2.00
N PRO A 265 2.58 17.46 1.29
CA PRO A 265 2.34 17.92 -0.07
C PRO A 265 2.13 16.78 -1.07
N GLU A 266 2.76 15.62 -0.79
CA GLU A 266 2.69 14.43 -1.64
C GLU A 266 1.65 13.41 -1.13
N ASN A 267 0.85 13.78 -0.12
CA ASN A 267 -0.12 12.89 0.54
C ASN A 267 0.52 11.54 0.93
N ALA A 268 1.74 11.57 1.49
CA ALA A 268 2.50 10.38 1.85
C ALA A 268 2.13 9.83 3.23
N ILE A 269 1.52 10.63 4.11
CA ILE A 269 1.18 10.20 5.48
C ILE A 269 -0.19 9.53 5.51
N ILE A 270 -0.25 8.30 6.00
CA ILE A 270 -1.44 7.46 6.05
C ILE A 270 -1.85 7.22 7.50
N PHE A 271 -3.15 7.30 7.79
CA PHE A 271 -3.76 6.79 9.02
C PHE A 271 -4.75 5.67 8.66
N PRO A 272 -4.32 4.39 8.67
CA PRO A 272 -5.09 3.26 8.11
C PRO A 272 -6.51 3.08 8.64
N GLN A 273 -6.79 3.53 9.87
CA GLN A 273 -8.12 3.46 10.49
C GLN A 273 -8.92 4.77 10.41
N HIS A 274 -8.45 5.75 9.66
CA HIS A 274 -9.18 7.01 9.50
C HIS A 274 -10.42 6.80 8.61
N LYS A 275 -11.46 7.60 8.84
CA LYS A 275 -12.74 7.49 8.12
C LYS A 275 -12.67 7.95 6.66
N THR A 276 -11.77 8.89 6.35
CA THR A 276 -11.60 9.44 5.00
C THR A 276 -10.69 8.53 4.19
N PRO A 277 -11.15 7.97 3.04
CA PRO A 277 -10.40 7.07 2.18
C PRO A 277 -8.97 7.51 1.85
N THR A 278 -8.79 8.76 1.40
CA THR A 278 -7.47 9.29 0.99
C THR A 278 -6.46 9.31 2.13
N ILE A 279 -6.89 9.72 3.33
CA ILE A 279 -6.07 9.69 4.56
C ILE A 279 -5.84 8.25 5.01
N ALA A 280 -6.79 7.35 4.78
CA ALA A 280 -6.70 5.95 5.15
C ALA A 280 -5.87 5.09 4.18
N GLY A 281 -5.34 5.68 3.11
CA GLY A 281 -4.45 5.00 2.17
C GLY A 281 -5.13 4.53 0.88
N SER A 282 -6.30 5.05 0.52
CA SER A 282 -6.87 4.84 -0.81
C SER A 282 -5.94 5.38 -1.90
N ASP A 283 -5.97 4.72 -3.06
CA ASP A 283 -5.34 5.22 -4.28
C ASP A 283 -6.28 6.17 -5.05
N GLU A 284 -7.59 6.17 -4.78
CA GLU A 284 -8.57 7.12 -5.32
C GLU A 284 -8.12 8.55 -5.04
N VAL A 285 -7.61 9.19 -6.09
CA VAL A 285 -7.18 10.59 -6.23
C VAL A 285 -6.74 11.23 -4.91
N ALA A 286 -5.51 10.86 -4.54
CA ALA A 286 -4.55 11.81 -4.00
C ALA A 286 -3.94 12.70 -5.11
N GLY A 287 -4.67 12.92 -6.21
CA GLY A 287 -4.29 13.85 -7.26
C GLY A 287 -4.41 15.26 -6.71
N GLY A 288 -3.27 15.83 -6.31
CA GLY A 288 -3.02 17.25 -6.51
C GLY A 288 -2.97 17.51 -8.02
N GLY A 289 -4.13 17.47 -8.66
CA GLY A 289 -4.29 17.54 -10.11
C GLY A 289 -5.77 17.69 -10.43
N LEU A 290 -6.20 18.96 -10.50
CA LEU A 290 -7.45 19.45 -11.07
C LEU A 290 -8.66 18.52 -10.94
N LYS A 291 -9.31 18.53 -9.77
CA LYS A 291 -10.76 18.71 -9.83
C LYS A 291 -10.97 20.15 -10.27
N ILE A 292 -11.32 20.36 -11.54
CA ILE A 292 -12.01 21.59 -11.93
C ILE A 292 -13.35 21.52 -11.21
N ASP A 293 -13.35 21.96 -9.96
CA ASP A 293 -14.55 22.16 -9.20
C ASP A 293 -15.27 23.29 -9.93
N LEU A 294 -16.42 23.01 -10.56
CA LEU A 294 -17.25 24.01 -11.25
C LEU A 294 -17.60 25.21 -10.34
N SER A 295 -17.33 25.10 -9.04
CA SER A 295 -17.41 26.17 -8.04
C SER A 295 -16.23 27.17 -8.05
N GLN A 296 -15.07 26.83 -8.64
CA GLN A 296 -13.93 27.75 -8.86
C GLN A 296 -14.19 28.76 -9.99
N LEU A 297 -15.15 28.49 -10.89
CA LEU A 297 -15.58 29.44 -11.92
C LEU A 297 -16.40 30.62 -11.37
N PHE A 298 -16.75 30.61 -10.08
CA PHE A 298 -17.56 31.66 -9.40
C PHE A 298 -16.92 32.18 -8.11
N GLY A 299 -15.60 32.46 -8.13
CA GLY A 299 -14.96 33.43 -7.23
C GLY A 299 -14.87 33.04 -5.75
N LYS A 300 -14.02 32.06 -5.41
CA LYS A 300 -13.54 31.85 -4.02
C LYS A 300 -12.04 31.47 -3.99
N PRO A 301 -11.32 31.81 -2.91
CA PRO A 301 -9.88 31.56 -2.80
C PRO A 301 -9.55 30.06 -2.61
N GLN A 302 -8.31 29.76 -2.98
CA GLN A 302 -7.63 28.47 -3.25
C GLN A 302 -7.81 27.37 -2.17
N GLU A 303 -7.92 26.10 -2.60
CA GLU A 303 -8.17 24.94 -1.73
C GLU A 303 -7.07 24.60 -0.72
N ASP A 304 -5.83 25.03 -0.97
CA ASP A 304 -4.67 24.79 -0.10
C ASP A 304 -4.85 25.42 1.29
N GLU A 305 -5.51 26.59 1.35
CA GLU A 305 -5.76 27.32 2.58
C GLU A 305 -6.70 26.53 3.50
N LYS A 306 -7.72 25.87 2.94
CA LYS A 306 -8.68 25.05 3.70
C LYS A 306 -8.06 23.78 4.26
N SER A 307 -7.12 23.15 3.53
CA SER A 307 -6.43 21.94 4.01
C SER A 307 -5.46 22.28 5.15
N LEU A 308 -4.70 23.36 5.01
CA LEU A 308 -3.77 23.82 6.03
C LEU A 308 -4.50 24.31 7.29
N ASP A 309 -5.56 25.11 7.13
CA ASP A 309 -6.38 25.58 8.25
C ASP A 309 -7.01 24.42 9.01
N ALA A 310 -7.52 23.42 8.28
CA ALA A 310 -8.04 22.20 8.90
C ALA A 310 -6.95 21.47 9.69
N ALA A 311 -5.73 21.37 9.15
CA ALA A 311 -4.61 20.75 9.84
C ALA A 311 -4.25 21.50 11.13
N VAL A 312 -4.07 22.82 11.05
CA VAL A 312 -3.73 23.68 12.20
C VAL A 312 -4.80 23.56 13.27
N ARG A 313 -6.08 23.67 12.90
CA ARG A 313 -7.20 23.50 13.83
C ARG A 313 -7.20 22.13 14.49
N GLU A 314 -7.03 21.05 13.74
CA GLU A 314 -6.99 19.67 14.27
C GLU A 314 -5.81 19.47 15.23
N ARG A 315 -4.63 20.00 14.91
CA ARG A 315 -3.46 19.92 15.79
C ARG A 315 -3.68 20.71 17.08
N ASP A 316 -4.17 21.94 16.97
CA ASP A 316 -4.35 22.83 18.11
C ASP A 316 -5.47 22.34 19.05
N GLU A 317 -6.54 21.74 18.51
CA GLU A 317 -7.54 21.03 19.31
C GLU A 317 -6.88 19.94 20.18
N GLN A 318 -5.92 19.20 19.63
CA GLN A 318 -5.20 18.18 20.38
C GLN A 318 -4.18 18.75 21.38
N LEU A 319 -3.61 19.92 21.12
CA LEU A 319 -2.77 20.64 22.09
C LEU A 319 -3.61 21.06 23.30
N LEU A 320 -4.79 21.64 23.06
CA LEU A 320 -5.72 22.04 24.11
C LEU A 320 -6.18 20.82 24.94
N LEU A 321 -6.53 19.71 24.29
CA LEU A 321 -6.86 18.45 24.97
C LEU A 321 -5.69 17.85 25.76
N ALA A 322 -4.45 18.21 25.42
CA ALA A 322 -3.25 17.82 26.15
C ALA A 322 -2.83 18.84 27.23
N GLY A 323 -3.63 19.90 27.46
CA GLY A 323 -3.33 20.95 28.43
C GLY A 323 -2.23 21.92 27.99
N ARG A 324 -1.97 22.03 26.69
CA ARG A 324 -1.03 22.99 26.08
C ARG A 324 -1.81 24.12 25.39
N GLU A 325 -1.16 25.26 25.15
CA GLU A 325 -1.75 26.36 24.41
C GLU A 325 -1.80 26.09 22.89
N ALA A 326 -2.81 26.65 22.23
CA ALA A 326 -2.89 26.66 20.77
C ALA A 326 -1.80 27.59 20.21
N VAL A 327 -1.14 27.16 19.15
CA VAL A 327 0.02 27.89 18.58
C VAL A 327 -0.30 28.49 17.21
N GLY A 328 -1.44 28.13 16.61
CA GLY A 328 -1.89 28.62 15.31
C GLY A 328 -0.89 28.37 14.20
N THR A 329 -0.89 29.25 13.21
CA THR A 329 0.03 29.17 12.06
C THR A 329 1.47 29.57 12.41
N ALA A 330 1.72 30.11 13.59
CA ALA A 330 3.03 30.64 13.98
C ALA A 330 4.11 29.56 14.18
N VAL A 331 3.72 28.31 14.48
CA VAL A 331 4.64 27.21 14.78
C VAL A 331 4.34 26.01 13.89
N GLY A 332 5.37 25.44 13.28
CA GLY A 332 5.31 24.17 12.55
C GLY A 332 4.53 24.19 11.23
N VAL A 333 4.11 25.36 10.74
CA VAL A 333 3.48 25.48 9.42
C VAL A 333 4.55 25.63 8.34
N PRO A 334 4.54 24.78 7.29
CA PRO A 334 5.49 24.87 6.18
C PRO A 334 5.37 26.20 5.42
N LYS A 335 6.50 26.85 5.14
CA LYS A 335 6.55 28.05 4.28
C LYS A 335 6.76 27.66 2.82
N ARG A 336 5.78 26.97 2.21
CA ARG A 336 5.88 26.45 0.83
C ARG A 336 6.16 27.51 -0.24
N GLN A 337 5.97 28.79 0.08
CA GLN A 337 6.14 29.93 -0.84
C GLN A 337 7.47 30.69 -0.67
N ALA A 338 8.34 30.33 0.28
CA ALA A 338 9.57 31.11 0.51
C ALA A 338 10.57 31.05 -0.67
N GLU A 339 10.43 30.08 -1.58
CA GLU A 339 11.31 29.92 -2.75
C GLU A 339 10.70 30.39 -4.09
N LYS A 340 9.41 30.75 -4.14
CA LYS A 340 8.76 31.18 -5.39
C LYS A 340 8.92 32.68 -5.71
N ASP A 341 9.20 33.51 -4.70
CA ASP A 341 9.27 34.98 -4.81
C ASP A 341 10.69 35.54 -5.02
N SER A 342 11.55 34.82 -5.75
CA SER A 342 12.85 35.36 -6.17
C SER A 342 13.00 35.55 -7.68
N ARG A 343 11.89 35.49 -8.44
CA ARG A 343 11.88 36.01 -9.82
C ARG A 343 11.49 37.48 -9.79
N GLU A 344 12.26 38.33 -10.46
CA GLU A 344 11.87 39.73 -10.68
C GLU A 344 10.50 39.74 -11.36
N LYS A 345 9.57 40.58 -10.87
CA LYS A 345 8.24 40.74 -11.46
C LYS A 345 8.38 40.95 -12.97
N ASP A 346 7.65 40.16 -13.75
CA ASP A 346 7.64 40.28 -15.20
C ASP A 346 6.44 41.11 -15.68
N GLU A 347 6.43 41.45 -16.98
CA GLU A 347 5.35 42.27 -17.57
C GLU A 347 3.96 41.62 -17.45
N LEU A 348 3.90 40.31 -17.22
CA LEU A 348 2.64 39.60 -17.02
C LEU A 348 2.08 39.85 -15.61
N ASP A 349 2.96 39.87 -14.60
CA ASP A 349 2.59 40.21 -13.22
C ASP A 349 2.07 41.66 -13.13
N ASP A 350 2.68 42.60 -13.86
CA ASP A 350 2.21 44.00 -13.93
C ASP A 350 0.86 44.14 -14.64
N LEU A 351 0.57 43.29 -15.64
CA LEU A 351 -0.72 43.27 -16.33
C LEU A 351 -1.84 42.67 -15.46
N ILE A 352 -1.52 41.69 -14.61
CA ILE A 352 -2.47 41.13 -13.65
C ILE A 352 -2.83 42.18 -12.59
N ASP A 353 -1.82 42.86 -12.04
CA ASP A 353 -2.03 43.96 -11.08
C ASP A 353 -2.91 45.08 -11.71
N ALA A 354 -2.70 45.40 -12.98
CA ALA A 354 -3.49 46.41 -13.70
C ALA A 354 -4.94 45.98 -14.00
N VAL A 355 -5.20 44.67 -14.14
CA VAL A 355 -6.56 44.14 -14.32
C VAL A 355 -7.31 44.11 -12.99
N ASP A 356 -6.65 43.82 -11.88
CA ASP A 356 -7.24 43.86 -10.54
C ASP A 356 -7.56 45.29 -10.07
N GLU A 357 -6.82 46.30 -10.54
CA GLU A 357 -7.16 47.72 -10.32
C GLU A 357 -8.36 48.20 -11.16
N LEU A 358 -8.70 47.46 -12.23
CA LEU A 358 -9.89 47.70 -13.04
C LEU A 358 -11.02 46.83 -12.50
N ASP A 359 -11.64 47.28 -11.39
CA ASP A 359 -12.78 46.66 -10.70
C ASP A 359 -14.03 46.58 -11.64
N ILE A 360 -14.03 45.64 -12.60
CA ILE A 360 -15.09 45.38 -13.60
C ILE A 360 -15.74 44.01 -13.37
#